data_AF-A0A229P4X1-F1
#
_entry.id   AF-A0A229P4X1-F1
#
_cell.length_a   1.000
_cell.length_b   1.000
_cell.length_c   1.000
_cell.angle_alpha   90.00
_cell.angle_beta   90.00
_cell.angle_gamma   90.00
#
_symmetry.space_group_name_H-M   'P 1'
#
loop_
_entity.id
_entity.type
_entity.pdbx_description
1 polymer ?
#
loop_
_entity_poly.entity_id
_entity_poly.type
_entity_poly.pdbx_seq_one_letter_code
_entity_poly.pdbx_strand_id
1 'polypeptide(L)'
;MKLVIKWIKVVYALTIILVILFLGFFLIGGIASKTLIKDTVFVNSMALFLGALSLPGITAQLFDLVHQEKKKFMATTCCPNCKHQVELRISEES
;
A
#
# COMPACT_ATOMS: atom_id res chain seq x y z
N MET A 1 -11.69 4.11 -22.68
CA MET A 1 -11.00 4.45 -21.42
C MET A 1 -10.38 3.27 -20.68
N LYS A 2 -11.01 2.07 -20.60
CA LYS A 2 -10.47 0.92 -19.82
C LYS A 2 -9.08 0.42 -20.27
N LEU A 3 -8.77 0.47 -21.57
CA LEU A 3 -7.45 0.11 -22.11
C LEU A 3 -6.35 1.07 -21.64
N VAL A 4 -6.57 2.38 -21.73
CA VAL A 4 -5.60 3.40 -21.33
C VAL A 4 -5.24 3.29 -19.84
N ILE A 5 -6.24 3.05 -18.98
CA ILE A 5 -6.03 2.85 -17.54
C ILE A 5 -5.22 1.57 -17.25
N LYS A 6 -5.40 0.51 -18.05
CA LYS A 6 -4.65 -0.75 -17.91
C LYS A 6 -3.17 -0.54 -18.27
N TRP A 7 -2.88 0.19 -19.35
CA TRP A 7 -1.51 0.53 -19.73
C TRP A 7 -0.84 1.49 -18.74
N ILE A 8 -1.56 2.48 -18.21
CA ILE A 8 -1.05 3.37 -17.15
C ILE A 8 -0.65 2.56 -15.91
N LYS A 9 -1.46 1.58 -15.48
CA LYS A 9 -1.11 0.69 -14.36
C LYS A 9 0.14 -0.14 -14.62
N VAL A 10 0.30 -0.65 -15.84
CA VAL A 10 1.47 -1.45 -16.23
C VAL A 10 2.74 -0.59 -16.25
N VAL A 11 2.67 0.60 -16.85
CA VAL A 11 3.81 1.54 -16.87
C VAL A 11 4.16 1.95 -15.44
N TYR A 12 3.17 2.25 -14.61
CA TYR A 12 3.37 2.61 -13.21
C TYR A 12 4.04 1.48 -12.42
N ALA A 13 3.55 0.24 -12.54
CA ALA A 13 4.16 -0.91 -11.90
C ALA A 13 5.61 -1.14 -12.37
N LEU A 14 5.87 -1.01 -13.67
CA LEU A 14 7.21 -1.12 -14.24
C LEU A 14 8.15 -0.04 -13.69
N THR A 15 7.67 1.22 -13.59
CA THR A 15 8.47 2.31 -13.03
C THR A 15 8.81 2.08 -11.55
N ILE A 16 7.88 1.54 -10.76
CA ILE A 16 8.16 1.21 -9.35
C ILE A 16 9.24 0.14 -9.24
N ILE A 17 9.14 -0.93 -10.03
CA ILE A 17 10.14 -2.02 -10.02
C ILE A 17 11.52 -1.46 -10.40
N LEU A 18 11.57 -0.60 -11.41
CA LEU A 18 12.82 -0.01 -11.88
C LEU A 18 13.44 0.94 -10.84
N VAL A 19 12.62 1.73 -10.14
CA VAL A 19 13.05 2.59 -9.02
C VAL A 19 13.60 1.75 -7.87
N ILE A 20 12.93 0.64 -7.51
CA ILE A 20 13.39 -0.26 -6.42
C ILE A 20 14.74 -0.90 -6.79
N LEU A 21 14.89 -1.40 -8.02
CA LEU A 21 16.15 -1.97 -8.49
C LEU A 21 17.26 -0.92 -8.50
N PHE A 22 16.97 0.30 -8.94
CA PHE A 22 17.92 1.40 -8.95
C PHE A 22 18.35 1.78 -7.53
N LEU A 23 17.41 1.85 -6.57
CA LEU A 23 17.70 2.11 -5.17
C LEU A 23 18.57 1.01 -4.56
N GLY A 24 18.25 -0.26 -4.83
CA GLY A 24 19.05 -1.40 -4.38
C GLY A 24 20.47 -1.37 -4.93
N PHE A 25 20.63 -1.06 -6.22
CA PHE A 25 21.93 -0.89 -6.85
C PHE A 25 22.73 0.26 -6.23
N PHE A 26 22.08 1.40 -5.98
CA PHE A 26 22.71 2.56 -5.33
C PHE A 26 23.16 2.26 -3.90
N LEU A 27 22.34 1.55 -3.13
CA LEU A 27 22.69 1.14 -1.77
C LEU A 27 23.90 0.20 -1.76
N ILE A 28 23.90 -0.82 -2.62
CA ILE A 28 25.01 -1.78 -2.73
C ILE A 28 26.30 -1.07 -3.22
N GLY A 29 26.19 -0.20 -4.22
CA GLY A 29 27.32 0.59 -4.73
C GLY A 29 27.87 1.59 -3.71
N GLY A 30 27.00 2.22 -2.91
CA GLY A 30 27.38 3.11 -1.82
C GLY A 30 28.09 2.39 -0.68
N ILE A 31 27.67 1.16 -0.35
CA ILE A 31 28.33 0.29 0.63
C ILE A 31 29.70 -0.15 0.13
N ALA A 32 29.81 -0.57 -1.14
CA ALA A 32 31.06 -1.04 -1.72
C ALA A 32 32.14 0.05 -1.79
N SER A 33 31.74 1.32 -1.98
CA SER A 33 32.68 2.43 -2.18
C SER A 33 33.17 3.09 -0.87
N LYS A 34 32.58 2.81 0.30
CA LYS A 34 32.91 3.39 1.65
C LYS A 34 32.95 4.93 1.75
N THR A 35 32.95 5.66 0.65
CA THR A 35 33.05 7.11 0.55
C THR A 35 31.67 7.76 0.54
N LEU A 36 30.71 7.17 -0.17
CA LEU A 36 29.33 7.67 -0.29
C LEU A 36 28.55 7.63 1.03
N ILE A 37 28.87 6.69 1.93
CA ILE A 37 28.22 6.58 3.25
C ILE A 37 28.82 7.57 4.26
N LYS A 38 30.07 8.02 4.05
CA LYS A 38 30.71 9.02 4.91
C LYS A 38 30.18 10.43 4.68
N ASP A 39 29.61 10.69 3.50
CA ASP A 39 28.95 11.95 3.22
C ASP A 39 27.58 12.00 3.90
N THR A 40 27.54 12.57 5.10
CA THR A 40 26.32 12.73 5.91
C THR A 40 25.21 13.45 5.14
N VAL A 41 25.58 14.36 4.23
CA VAL A 41 24.65 15.08 3.35
C VAL A 41 23.96 14.12 2.38
N PHE A 42 24.71 13.18 1.79
CA PHE A 42 24.18 12.21 0.84
C PHE A 42 23.24 11.21 1.53
N VAL A 43 23.64 10.69 2.69
CA VAL A 43 22.82 9.75 3.48
C VAL A 43 21.53 10.41 3.95
N ASN A 44 21.59 11.67 4.43
CA ASN A 44 20.41 12.39 4.91
C ASN A 44 19.44 12.74 3.76
N SER A 45 19.97 13.12 2.59
CA SER A 45 19.16 13.37 1.39
C SER A 45 18.47 12.09 0.88
N MET A 46 19.18 10.96 0.86
CA MET A 46 18.57 9.66 0.53
C MET A 46 17.48 9.25 1.52
N ALA A 47 17.72 9.45 2.82
CA ALA A 47 16.74 9.14 3.86
C ALA A 47 15.47 9.99 3.70
N LEU A 48 15.60 11.29 3.37
CA LEU A 48 14.47 12.16 3.07
C LEU A 48 13.70 11.71 1.82
N PHE A 49 14.40 11.27 0.77
CA PHE A 49 13.76 10.75 -0.45
C PHE A 49 13.00 9.45 -0.20
N LEU A 50 13.61 8.52 0.54
CA LEU A 50 12.99 7.27 0.97
C LEU A 50 11.75 7.53 1.84
N GLY A 51 11.88 8.46 2.79
CA GLY A 51 10.77 8.96 3.58
C GLY A 51 9.63 9.45 2.70
N ALA A 52 9.90 10.43 1.82
CA ALA A 52 8.91 11.01 0.91
C ALA A 52 8.21 9.97 0.01
N LEU A 53 8.92 8.97 -0.49
CA LEU A 53 8.34 7.88 -1.28
C LEU A 53 7.46 6.93 -0.47
N SER A 54 7.72 6.79 0.84
CA SER A 54 6.90 5.95 1.74
C SER A 54 5.59 6.62 2.20
N LEU A 55 5.57 7.96 2.26
CA LEU A 55 4.43 8.74 2.75
C LEU A 55 3.10 8.41 2.05
N PRO A 56 3.01 8.31 0.70
CA PRO A 56 1.76 8.00 0.01
C PRO A 56 1.15 6.66 0.43
N GLY A 57 1.97 5.62 0.57
CA GLY A 57 1.52 4.29 0.99
C GLY A 57 1.02 4.29 2.44
N ILE A 58 1.71 5.00 3.33
CA ILE A 58 1.33 5.18 4.72
C ILE A 58 0.00 5.97 4.80
N THR A 59 -0.15 7.06 4.05
CA THR A 59 -1.40 7.85 4.04
C THR A 59 -2.60 7.05 3.51
N ALA A 60 -2.41 6.19 2.51
CA ALA A 60 -3.47 5.31 2.02
C ALA A 60 -3.88 4.27 3.08
N GLN A 61 -2.92 3.70 3.81
CA GLN A 61 -3.19 2.77 4.91
C GLN A 61 -3.89 3.44 6.08
N LEU A 62 -3.45 4.65 6.48
CA LEU A 62 -4.13 5.41 7.52
C LEU A 62 -5.54 5.81 7.09
N PHE A 63 -5.72 6.19 5.82
CA PHE A 63 -7.05 6.49 5.30
C PHE A 63 -7.95 5.26 5.35
N ASP A 64 -7.45 4.08 4.95
CA ASP A 64 -8.23 2.83 5.00
C ASP A 64 -8.55 2.39 6.44
N LEU A 65 -7.67 2.66 7.42
CA LEU A 65 -7.97 2.47 8.84
C LEU A 65 -9.03 3.45 9.36
N VAL A 66 -8.97 4.72 8.96
CA VAL A 66 -9.93 5.75 9.36
C VAL A 66 -11.28 5.60 8.64
N HIS A 67 -11.27 5.14 7.39
CA HIS A 67 -12.45 4.82 6.56
C HIS A 67 -12.88 3.36 6.67
N GLN A 68 -12.45 2.61 7.69
CA GLN A 68 -13.21 1.42 8.10
C GLN A 68 -14.56 1.89 8.66
N GLU A 69 -15.45 2.33 7.78
CA GLU A 69 -16.87 2.36 8.03
C GLU A 69 -17.26 0.95 8.47
N LYS A 70 -17.63 0.86 9.75
CA LYS A 70 -18.43 -0.19 10.40
C LYS A 70 -18.77 -1.30 9.43
N LYS A 71 -17.90 -2.32 9.32
CA LYS A 71 -18.13 -3.45 8.43
C LYS A 71 -19.49 -4.04 8.80
N LYS A 72 -20.48 -3.84 7.93
CA LYS A 72 -21.82 -4.41 8.10
C LYS A 72 -21.69 -5.91 7.87
N PHE A 73 -21.48 -6.65 8.95
CA PHE A 73 -21.43 -8.10 8.89
C PHE A 73 -22.85 -8.58 8.56
N MET A 74 -23.02 -9.12 7.35
CA MET A 74 -24.25 -9.79 6.96
C MET A 74 -24.08 -11.28 7.26
N ALA A 75 -24.76 -11.75 8.31
CA ALA A 75 -24.83 -13.18 8.62
C ALA A 75 -26.07 -13.74 7.92
N THR A 76 -25.88 -14.64 6.96
CA THR A 76 -26.97 -15.40 6.33
C THR A 76 -27.16 -16.70 7.10
N THR A 77 -28.32 -16.87 7.72
CA THR A 77 -28.67 -18.13 8.39
C THR A 77 -29.90 -18.74 7.73
N CYS A 78 -29.89 -20.06 7.53
CA CYS A 78 -31.06 -20.79 7.05
C CYS A 78 -31.89 -21.22 8.26
N CYS A 79 -33.17 -20.85 8.27
CA CYS A 79 -34.09 -21.36 9.28
C CYS A 79 -34.27 -22.88 9.09
N PRO A 80 -34.00 -23.72 10.10
CA PRO A 80 -34.00 -25.18 9.96
C PRO A 80 -35.39 -25.76 9.64
N ASN A 81 -36.47 -25.02 9.97
CA ASN A 81 -37.84 -25.52 9.83
C ASN A 81 -38.49 -25.13 8.48
N CYS A 82 -38.30 -23.89 8.03
CA CYS A 82 -38.91 -23.39 6.79
C CYS A 82 -37.92 -23.20 5.62
N LYS A 83 -36.63 -23.52 5.82
CA LYS A 83 -35.53 -23.37 4.84
C LYS A 83 -35.41 -21.96 4.22
N HIS A 84 -36.01 -20.97 4.86
CA HIS A 84 -35.93 -19.59 4.43
C HIS A 84 -34.59 -19.00 4.85
N GLN A 85 -33.91 -18.30 3.94
CA GLN A 85 -32.69 -17.56 4.25
C GLN A 85 -33.07 -16.26 4.94
N VAL A 86 -32.55 -16.08 6.16
CA VAL A 86 -32.73 -14.86 6.92
C VAL A 86 -31.40 -14.10 6.90
N GLU A 87 -31.43 -12.87 6.39
CA GLU A 87 -30.28 -11.96 6.38
C GLU A 87 -30.26 -11.15 7.67
N LEU A 88 -29.37 -11.50 8.60
CA LEU A 88 -29.14 -10.75 9.82
C LEU A 88 -28.08 -9.68 9.54
N ARG A 89 -28.53 -8.42 9.48
CA ARG A 89 -27.65 -7.26 9.37
C ARG A 89 -27.19 -6.86 10.77
N ILE A 90 -25.97 -7.26 11.13
CA ILE A 90 -25.37 -6.89 12.41
C ILE A 90 -24.67 -5.55 12.20
N SER A 91 -25.25 -4.49 12.77
CA SER A 91 -24.61 -3.18 12.86
C SER A 91 -23.93 -3.04 14.21
N GLU A 92 -22.63 -2.77 14.20
CA GLU A 92 -21.85 -2.47 15.40
C GLU A 92 -22.24 -1.06 15.90
N GLU A 93 -23.13 -1.00 16.89
CA GLU A 93 -23.44 0.21 17.63
C GLU A 93 -22.35 0.45 18.68
N SER A 94 -21.63 1.55 18.49
CA SER A 94 -20.73 2.17 19.45
C SER A 94 -21.24 3.58 19.69
#